data_AF-A0A4Q6CJE4-F1
#
_entry.id   AF-A0A4Q6CJE4-F1
#
_cell.length_a   1.000
_cell.length_b   1.000
_cell.length_c   1.000
_cell.angle_alpha   90.00
_cell.angle_beta   90.00
_cell.angle_gamma   90.00
#
_symmetry.space_group_name_H-M   'P 1'
#
loop_
_entity.id
_entity.type
_entity.pdbx_description
1 polymer ?
#
loop_
_entity_poly.entity_id
_entity_poly.type
_entity_poly.pdbx_seq_one_letter_code
_entity_poly.pdbx_strand_id
1 'polypeptide(L)'
;MKFDSVGTFNFPVIVIDRGSSVTRKSFDLEVAAFVAALETAGVEVTRMSNTETLVNSAQLLSRTSAVVVPLHDQELSATEGADQAFIFETRKLIADIRSRNADLPIFLYGETKTSKHLPNDLLKELHGFIHMY
;
A
#
# COMPACT_ATOMS: atom_id res chain seq x y z
N MET A 1 11.16 20.58 -30.46
CA MET A 1 10.21 21.41 -29.70
C MET A 1 10.30 20.95 -28.26
N LYS A 2 11.02 21.68 -27.40
CA LYS A 2 11.07 21.39 -25.96
C LYS A 2 9.83 22.03 -25.35
N PHE A 3 8.95 21.23 -24.78
CA PHE A 3 7.92 21.75 -23.90
C PHE A 3 8.60 22.06 -22.58
N ASP A 4 8.78 23.34 -22.28
CA ASP A 4 9.08 23.76 -20.91
C ASP A 4 7.91 23.29 -20.05
N SER A 5 8.20 22.44 -19.05
CA SER A 5 7.18 21.85 -18.21
C SER A 5 6.55 22.94 -17.33
N VAL A 6 5.42 23.48 -17.79
CA VAL A 6 4.35 24.00 -16.94
C VAL A 6 4.18 23.01 -15.78
N GLY A 7 4.32 23.49 -14.54
CA GLY A 7 4.50 22.67 -13.34
C GLY A 7 3.74 21.34 -13.40
N THR A 8 4.47 20.24 -13.46
CA THR A 8 3.91 18.92 -13.72
C THR A 8 2.99 18.53 -12.57
N PHE A 9 1.68 18.39 -12.86
CA PHE A 9 0.74 17.82 -11.91
C PHE A 9 1.04 16.33 -11.79
N ASN A 10 1.73 15.92 -10.72
CA ASN A 10 1.99 14.51 -10.49
C ASN A 10 1.00 13.96 -9.47
N PHE A 11 0.49 12.75 -9.74
CA PHE A 11 -0.47 12.06 -8.89
C PHE A 11 0.10 10.71 -8.45
N PRO A 12 0.96 10.70 -7.41
CA PRO A 12 1.75 9.53 -7.07
C PRO A 12 0.90 8.38 -6.54
N VAL A 13 1.39 7.17 -6.75
CA VAL A 13 0.98 5.99 -5.98
C VAL A 13 1.74 5.99 -4.66
N ILE A 14 1.01 5.92 -3.55
CA ILE A 14 1.62 5.79 -2.22
C ILE A 14 1.79 4.31 -1.91
N VAL A 15 3.00 3.89 -1.53
CA VAL A 15 3.27 2.53 -1.04
C VAL A 15 3.53 2.59 0.47
N ILE A 16 2.68 1.94 1.26
CA ILE A 16 2.82 1.89 2.73
C ILE A 16 3.78 0.75 3.11
N ASP A 17 5.07 1.03 3.03
CA ASP A 17 6.15 0.13 3.39
C ASP A 17 6.52 0.30 4.87
N ARG A 18 6.00 -0.59 5.71
CA ARG A 18 6.17 -0.59 7.19
C ARG A 18 7.61 -0.89 7.65
N GLY A 19 8.58 -0.94 6.73
CA GLY A 19 10.00 -1.05 7.01
C GLY A 19 10.52 -2.48 6.98
N SER A 20 11.83 -2.60 6.75
CA SER A 20 12.48 -3.89 6.58
C SER A 20 12.58 -4.68 7.89
N SER A 21 12.31 -5.98 7.83
CA SER A 21 12.58 -6.91 8.94
C SER A 21 13.60 -7.95 8.50
N VAL A 22 14.46 -8.39 9.41
CA VAL A 22 15.41 -9.48 9.15
C VAL A 22 14.70 -10.75 8.65
N THR A 23 13.47 -10.98 9.10
CA THR A 23 12.63 -12.12 8.69
C THR A 23 11.92 -11.94 7.35
N ARG A 24 11.95 -10.74 6.74
CA ARG A 24 11.20 -10.39 5.53
C ARG A 24 12.07 -9.93 4.36
N LYS A 25 13.38 -10.13 4.43
CA LYS A 25 14.33 -9.60 3.44
C LYS A 25 13.95 -9.93 1.99
N SER A 26 13.49 -11.14 1.70
CA SER A 26 13.05 -11.50 0.34
C SER A 26 11.80 -10.72 -0.08
N PHE A 27 10.81 -10.60 0.80
CA PHE A 27 9.61 -9.81 0.54
C PHE A 27 9.92 -8.33 0.32
N ASP A 28 10.82 -7.75 1.11
CA ASP A 28 11.23 -6.35 0.97
C ASP A 28 11.89 -6.10 -0.41
N LEU A 29 12.65 -7.07 -0.92
CA LEU A 29 13.22 -7.02 -2.28
C LEU A 29 12.14 -7.06 -3.36
N GLU A 30 11.09 -7.85 -3.17
CA GLU A 30 9.96 -7.91 -4.10
C GLU A 30 9.16 -6.61 -4.10
N VAL A 31 8.94 -6.01 -2.93
CA VAL A 31 8.33 -4.67 -2.85
C VAL A 31 9.21 -3.62 -3.53
N ALA A 32 10.54 -3.72 -3.41
CA ALA A 32 11.46 -2.85 -4.15
C ALA A 32 11.36 -3.07 -5.67
N ALA A 33 11.30 -4.32 -6.13
CA ALA A 33 11.13 -4.66 -7.54
C ALA A 33 9.79 -4.15 -8.10
N PHE A 34 8.71 -4.30 -7.34
CA PHE A 34 7.39 -3.75 -7.68
C PHE A 34 7.42 -2.23 -7.84
N VAL A 35 8.03 -1.51 -6.89
CA VAL A 35 8.17 -0.05 -6.99
C VAL A 35 8.99 0.34 -8.21
N ALA A 36 10.12 -0.33 -8.44
CA ALA A 36 10.96 -0.06 -9.61
C ALA A 36 10.21 -0.33 -10.93
N ALA A 37 9.33 -1.34 -10.97
CA ALA A 37 8.51 -1.63 -12.13
C ALA A 37 7.46 -0.52 -12.38
N LEU A 38 6.82 -0.01 -11.33
CA LEU A 38 5.90 1.14 -11.44
C LEU A 38 6.64 2.38 -11.96
N GLU A 39 7.80 2.70 -11.40
CA GLU A 39 8.63 3.84 -11.81
C GLU A 39 9.08 3.71 -13.27
N THR A 40 9.49 2.50 -13.68
CA THR A 40 9.86 2.20 -15.08
C THR A 40 8.69 2.38 -16.03
N ALA A 41 7.46 2.11 -15.57
CA ALA A 41 6.23 2.36 -16.33
C ALA A 41 5.81 3.85 -16.34
N GLY A 42 6.59 4.74 -15.73
CA GLY A 42 6.32 6.18 -15.66
C GLY A 42 5.36 6.58 -14.53
N VAL A 43 5.10 5.69 -13.58
CA VAL A 43 4.27 5.99 -12.39
C VAL A 43 5.17 6.59 -11.31
N GLU A 44 4.82 7.77 -10.81
CA GLU A 44 5.49 8.33 -9.64
C GLU A 44 5.08 7.53 -8.40
N VAL A 45 6.06 7.08 -7.61
CA VAL A 45 5.82 6.33 -6.38
C VAL A 45 6.39 7.11 -5.19
N THR A 46 5.63 7.19 -4.11
CA THR A 46 6.12 7.69 -2.82
C THR A 46 5.97 6.59 -1.77
N ARG A 47 7.08 6.18 -1.16
CA ARG A 47 7.07 5.20 -0.05
C ARG A 47 6.84 5.91 1.28
N MET A 48 6.00 5.34 2.13
CA MET A 48 5.72 5.85 3.47
C MET A 48 5.66 4.70 4.46
N SER A 49 6.06 4.93 5.71
CA SER A 49 6.05 3.88 6.74
C SER A 49 4.70 3.69 7.43
N ASN A 50 3.81 4.67 7.33
CA ASN A 50 2.48 4.67 7.94
C ASN A 50 1.51 5.55 7.16
N THR A 51 0.21 5.38 7.43
CA THR A 51 -0.85 6.21 6.88
C THR A 51 -1.02 7.55 7.57
N GLU A 52 -0.56 7.72 8.81
CA GLU A 52 -0.73 8.96 9.58
C GLU A 52 -0.18 10.17 8.82
N THR A 53 0.99 10.02 8.20
CA THR A 53 1.61 11.09 7.40
C THR A 53 0.76 11.45 6.18
N LEU A 54 0.17 10.45 5.51
CA LEU A 54 -0.74 10.65 4.39
C LEU A 54 -1.99 11.41 4.87
N VAL A 55 -2.70 10.89 5.88
CA VAL A 55 -4.00 11.42 6.30
C VAL A 55 -3.94 12.79 6.98
N ASN A 56 -2.79 13.16 7.52
CA ASN A 56 -2.55 14.47 8.13
C ASN A 56 -2.06 15.53 7.13
N SER A 57 -1.80 15.16 5.88
CA SER A 57 -1.38 16.09 4.83
C SER A 57 -2.43 16.19 3.73
N ALA A 58 -3.21 17.27 3.73
CA ALA A 58 -4.21 17.55 2.71
C ALA A 58 -3.61 17.59 1.29
N GLN A 59 -2.37 18.08 1.15
CA GLN A 59 -1.67 18.14 -0.13
C GLN A 59 -1.31 16.74 -0.65
N LEU A 60 -0.85 15.84 0.23
CA LEU A 60 -0.55 14.46 -0.17
C LEU A 60 -1.85 13.74 -0.55
N LEU A 61 -2.86 13.75 0.31
CA LEU A 61 -4.16 13.12 0.05
C LEU A 61 -4.81 13.56 -1.26
N SER A 62 -4.75 14.85 -1.58
CA SER A 62 -5.34 15.42 -2.81
C SER A 62 -4.63 14.94 -4.08
N ARG A 63 -3.33 14.64 -3.97
CA ARG A 63 -2.50 14.22 -5.10
C ARG A 63 -2.38 12.70 -5.21
N THR A 64 -2.57 11.96 -4.12
CA THR A 64 -2.48 10.49 -4.13
C THR A 64 -3.49 9.90 -5.10
N SER A 65 -3.01 9.15 -6.10
CA SER A 65 -3.87 8.46 -7.07
C SER A 65 -4.33 7.09 -6.58
N ALA A 66 -3.50 6.42 -5.79
CA ALA A 66 -3.82 5.14 -5.14
C ALA A 66 -2.89 4.90 -3.95
N VAL A 67 -3.34 4.04 -3.03
CA VAL A 67 -2.52 3.48 -1.96
C VAL A 67 -2.32 2.00 -2.22
N VAL A 68 -1.08 1.54 -2.17
CA VAL A 68 -0.73 0.11 -2.20
C VAL A 68 -0.15 -0.27 -0.85
N VAL A 69 -0.66 -1.34 -0.25
CA VAL A 69 -0.17 -1.88 1.01
C VAL A 69 0.44 -3.25 0.76
N PRO A 70 1.78 -3.37 0.84
CA PRO A 70 2.44 -4.67 0.81
C PRO A 70 2.08 -5.52 2.03
N LEU A 71 1.79 -6.80 1.80
CA LEU A 71 1.45 -7.79 2.83
C LEU A 71 2.24 -9.08 2.64
N HIS A 72 2.72 -9.63 3.76
CA HIS A 72 3.53 -10.84 3.77
C HIS A 72 2.89 -11.93 4.65
N ASP A 73 2.83 -13.16 4.15
CA ASP A 73 2.13 -14.28 4.81
C ASP A 73 2.75 -14.71 6.15
N GLN A 74 4.05 -14.45 6.38
CA GLN A 74 4.62 -14.69 7.71
C GLN A 74 4.13 -13.69 8.76
N GLU A 75 3.54 -12.55 8.38
CA GLU A 75 2.86 -11.68 9.36
C GLU A 75 1.56 -12.31 9.90
N LEU A 76 1.00 -13.28 9.19
CA LEU A 76 -0.23 -14.00 9.57
C LEU A 76 0.08 -15.20 10.46
N SER A 77 1.23 -15.85 10.23
CA SER A 77 1.57 -17.17 10.81
C SER A 77 2.67 -17.16 11.88
N ALA A 78 3.26 -16.02 12.23
CA ALA A 78 4.41 -15.96 13.14
C ALA A 78 4.10 -16.32 14.61
N THR A 79 2.88 -16.08 15.09
CA THR A 79 2.49 -16.27 16.50
C THR A 79 0.97 -16.44 16.65
N GLU A 80 0.52 -17.04 17.76
CA GLU A 80 -0.91 -17.02 18.12
C GLU A 80 -1.43 -15.56 18.15
N GLY A 81 -2.47 -15.28 17.35
CA GLY A 81 -3.06 -13.93 17.23
C GLY A 81 -2.42 -13.02 16.18
N ALA A 82 -1.40 -13.47 15.44
CA ALA A 82 -0.77 -12.68 14.38
C ALA A 82 -1.78 -12.30 13.26
N ASP A 83 -2.66 -13.23 12.86
CA ASP A 83 -3.82 -12.96 12.00
C ASP A 83 -4.68 -11.79 12.50
N GLN A 84 -4.96 -11.74 13.81
CA GLN A 84 -5.82 -10.70 14.39
C GLN A 84 -5.13 -9.34 14.41
N ALA A 85 -3.84 -9.30 14.75
CA ALA A 85 -3.05 -8.07 14.71
C ALA A 85 -2.98 -7.53 13.28
N PHE A 86 -2.74 -8.40 12.31
CA PHE A 86 -2.72 -8.05 10.90
C PHE A 86 -4.07 -7.50 10.40
N ILE A 87 -5.17 -8.18 10.71
CA ILE A 87 -6.52 -7.73 10.36
C ILE A 87 -6.82 -6.38 11.03
N PHE A 88 -6.40 -6.19 12.28
CA PHE A 88 -6.56 -4.94 13.01
C PHE A 88 -5.80 -3.79 12.35
N GLU A 89 -4.51 -3.97 12.04
CA GLU A 89 -3.69 -2.96 11.38
C GLU A 89 -4.23 -2.62 9.99
N THR A 90 -4.65 -3.63 9.21
CA THR A 90 -5.28 -3.41 7.90
C THR A 90 -6.57 -2.60 8.03
N ARG A 91 -7.41 -2.92 9.02
CA ARG A 91 -8.65 -2.18 9.29
C ARG A 91 -8.36 -0.73 9.70
N LYS A 92 -7.39 -0.53 10.58
CA LYS A 92 -6.97 0.81 11.03
C LYS A 92 -6.49 1.65 9.84
N LEU A 93 -5.62 1.09 9.01
CA LEU A 93 -5.12 1.74 7.79
C LEU A 93 -6.25 2.19 6.87
N ILE A 94 -7.20 1.29 6.59
CA ILE A 94 -8.35 1.60 5.73
C ILE A 94 -9.22 2.69 6.37
N ALA A 95 -9.53 2.57 7.65
CA ALA A 95 -10.33 3.56 8.37
C ALA A 95 -9.68 4.95 8.37
N ASP A 96 -8.37 5.03 8.58
CA ASP A 96 -7.61 6.28 8.54
C ASP A 96 -7.76 6.96 7.18
N ILE A 97 -7.56 6.21 6.08
CA ILE A 97 -7.69 6.74 4.72
C ILE A 97 -9.13 7.18 4.45
N ARG A 98 -10.12 6.31 4.74
CA ARG A 98 -11.54 6.57 4.48
C ARG A 98 -12.08 7.74 5.28
N SER A 99 -11.49 8.05 6.45
CA SER A 99 -11.84 9.23 7.25
C SER A 99 -11.53 10.57 6.55
N ARG A 100 -10.72 10.55 5.50
CA ARG A 100 -10.30 11.74 4.73
C ARG A 100 -10.71 11.67 3.27
N ASN A 101 -10.67 10.49 2.67
CA ASN A 101 -11.05 10.28 1.27
C ASN A 101 -11.69 8.89 1.10
N ALA A 102 -13.02 8.88 0.99
CA ALA A 102 -13.81 7.66 0.82
C ALA A 102 -13.51 6.94 -0.51
N ASP A 103 -13.10 7.70 -1.53
CA ASP A 103 -12.94 7.20 -2.90
C ASP A 103 -11.47 6.87 -3.25
N LEU A 104 -10.52 7.09 -2.33
CA LEU A 104 -9.12 6.82 -2.61
C LEU A 104 -8.90 5.32 -2.89
N PRO A 105 -8.41 4.92 -4.06
CA PRO A 105 -8.18 3.51 -4.36
C PRO A 105 -7.17 2.89 -3.40
N ILE A 106 -7.51 1.73 -2.80
CA ILE A 106 -6.63 0.98 -1.92
C ILE A 106 -6.42 -0.41 -2.51
N PHE A 107 -5.17 -0.76 -2.79
CA PHE A 107 -4.76 -2.06 -3.29
C PHE A 107 -3.89 -2.77 -2.27
N LEU A 108 -4.01 -4.08 -2.23
CA LEU A 108 -3.09 -4.94 -1.49
C LEU A 108 -2.08 -5.57 -2.45
N TYR A 109 -0.81 -5.61 -2.06
CA TYR A 109 0.24 -6.27 -2.83
C TYR A 109 0.85 -7.41 -2.02
N GLY A 110 0.82 -8.65 -2.52
CA GLY A 110 1.33 -9.78 -1.77
C GLY A 110 1.07 -11.13 -2.42
N GLU A 111 1.32 -12.21 -1.67
CA GLU A 111 1.10 -13.58 -2.12
C GLU A 111 -0.40 -13.92 -2.19
N THR A 112 -0.79 -14.77 -3.14
CA THR A 112 -2.18 -15.18 -3.35
C THR A 112 -2.84 -15.83 -2.13
N LYS A 113 -2.06 -16.47 -1.25
CA LYS A 113 -2.58 -17.05 0.00
C LYS A 113 -2.92 -15.98 1.04
N THR A 114 -2.19 -14.87 1.09
CA THR A 114 -2.37 -13.78 2.07
C THR A 114 -3.78 -13.16 1.97
N SER A 115 -4.36 -13.08 0.77
CA SER A 115 -5.71 -12.55 0.57
C SER A 115 -6.82 -13.45 1.14
N LYS A 116 -6.58 -14.75 1.29
CA LYS A 116 -7.57 -15.71 1.82
C LYS A 116 -7.82 -15.56 3.33
N HIS A 117 -6.90 -14.94 4.04
CA HIS A 117 -7.00 -14.70 5.48
C HIS A 117 -7.77 -13.41 5.82
N LEU A 118 -8.09 -12.58 4.83
CA LEU A 118 -8.82 -11.34 5.06
C LEU A 118 -10.33 -11.57 5.17
N PRO A 119 -10.98 -10.99 6.19
CA PRO A 119 -12.42 -11.09 6.35
C PRO A 119 -13.15 -10.27 5.27
N ASN A 120 -14.36 -10.71 4.92
CA ASN A 120 -15.16 -10.15 3.82
C ASN A 120 -15.48 -8.65 3.96
N ASP A 121 -15.54 -8.11 5.19
CA ASP A 121 -15.72 -6.69 5.43
C ASP A 121 -14.52 -5.88 4.92
N LEU A 122 -13.29 -6.34 5.17
CA LEU A 122 -12.09 -5.69 4.64
C LEU A 122 -11.96 -5.86 3.14
N LEU A 123 -12.31 -7.03 2.59
CA LEU A 123 -12.26 -7.27 1.14
C LEU A 123 -13.12 -6.27 0.34
N LYS A 124 -14.23 -5.79 0.93
CA LYS A 124 -15.14 -4.82 0.28
C LYS A 124 -14.58 -3.40 0.21
N GLU A 125 -13.67 -3.05 1.11
CA GLU A 125 -13.05 -1.72 1.15
C GLU A 125 -11.90 -1.55 0.15
N LEU A 126 -11.39 -2.68 -0.34
CA LEU A 126 -10.26 -2.77 -1.24
C LEU A 126 -10.70 -2.72 -2.69
N HIS A 127 -9.89 -2.06 -3.52
CA HIS A 127 -10.11 -1.93 -4.96
C HIS A 127 -9.49 -3.09 -5.74
N GLY A 128 -8.58 -3.85 -5.13
CA GLY A 128 -8.04 -5.05 -5.74
C GLY A 128 -6.83 -5.61 -5.01
N PHE A 129 -6.39 -6.76 -5.52
CA PHE A 129 -5.17 -7.44 -5.11
C PHE A 129 -4.21 -7.48 -6.29
N ILE A 130 -2.97 -7.05 -6.03
CA ILE A 130 -1.84 -7.17 -6.93
C ILE A 130 -1.05 -8.38 -6.43
N HIS A 131 -1.11 -9.46 -7.21
CA HIS A 131 -0.48 -10.72 -6.82
C HIS A 131 1.00 -10.71 -7.18
N MET A 132 1.85 -11.07 -6.22
CA MET A 132 3.27 -11.32 -6.46
C MET A 132 3.48 -12.60 -7.30
N TYR A 133 2.72 -13.66 -7.01
CA TYR A 133 2.78 -14.99 -7.62
C TYR A 133 1.43 -15.73 -7.54
#